data_AF-A0AAP3AGR6-F1
#
_entry.id   AF-A0AAP3AGR6-F1
#
_cell.length_a   1.000
_cell.length_b   1.000
_cell.length_c   1.000
_cell.angle_alpha   90.00
_cell.angle_beta   90.00
_cell.angle_gamma   90.00
#
_symmetry.space_group_name_H-M   'P 1'
#
loop_
_entity.id
_entity.type
_entity.pdbx_description
1 polymer ?
#
loop_
_entity_poly.entity_id
_entity_poly.type
_entity_poly.pdbx_seq_one_letter_code
_entity_poly.pdbx_strand_id
1 'polypeptide(L)'
;MNPELEQALRLATDPPGGVSLEALEDLVRDDPTTWWDISEAATHLNVTAHTLRYYGRIGMVSVPRDDAGHRRYDSPAIRRLVFITRMRTAGMPIADLQHYLALGRV
;
A
#
# COMPACT_ATOMS: atom_id res chain seq x y z
N MET A 1 -30.98 -10.79 -8.70
CA MET A 1 -29.62 -10.29 -8.99
C MET A 1 -28.63 -11.36 -8.53
N ASN A 2 -27.71 -11.80 -9.39
CA ASN A 2 -26.86 -12.97 -9.12
C ASN A 2 -25.75 -12.62 -8.10
N PRO A 3 -25.68 -13.27 -6.93
CA PRO A 3 -24.66 -12.96 -5.92
C PRO A 3 -23.23 -13.21 -6.40
N GLU A 4 -23.01 -14.17 -7.30
CA GLU A 4 -21.70 -14.39 -7.93
C GLU A 4 -21.31 -13.23 -8.85
N LEU A 5 -22.29 -12.57 -9.49
CA LEU A 5 -22.06 -11.42 -10.35
C LEU A 5 -21.73 -10.17 -9.54
N GLU A 6 -22.38 -9.94 -8.39
CA GLU A 6 -21.99 -8.88 -7.45
C GLU A 6 -20.59 -9.10 -6.88
N GLN A 7 -20.25 -10.34 -6.53
CA GLN A 7 -18.92 -10.71 -6.07
C GLN A 7 -17.88 -10.46 -7.18
N ALA A 8 -18.17 -10.87 -8.42
CA ALA A 8 -17.30 -10.66 -9.57
C ALA A 8 -17.15 -9.19 -9.94
N LEU A 9 -18.22 -8.38 -9.86
CA LEU A 9 -18.14 -6.93 -10.08
C LEU A 9 -17.37 -6.22 -8.97
N ARG A 10 -17.54 -6.61 -7.69
CA ARG A 10 -16.69 -6.12 -6.59
C ARG A 10 -15.21 -6.43 -6.85
N LEU A 11 -14.90 -7.65 -7.27
CA LEU A 11 -13.54 -8.09 -7.61
C LEU A 11 -12.97 -7.44 -8.89
N ALA A 12 -13.82 -7.04 -9.83
CA ALA A 12 -13.42 -6.37 -11.07
C ALA A 12 -13.28 -4.85 -10.90
N THR A 13 -14.03 -4.26 -9.96
CA THR A 13 -13.93 -2.83 -9.62
C THR A 13 -12.74 -2.57 -8.68
N ASP A 14 -12.32 -3.60 -7.93
CA ASP A 14 -11.17 -3.54 -7.03
C ASP A 14 -10.25 -4.75 -7.32
N PRO A 15 -9.29 -4.64 -8.26
CA PRO A 15 -8.30 -5.70 -8.47
C PRO A 15 -7.59 -6.00 -7.14
N PRO A 16 -7.02 -7.19 -6.91
CA PRO A 16 -6.08 -7.37 -5.80
C PRO A 16 -4.97 -6.31 -5.93
N GLY A 17 -4.95 -5.34 -5.00
CA GLY A 17 -4.14 -4.12 -5.06
C GLY A 17 -4.86 -2.85 -5.53
N GLY A 18 -6.19 -2.85 -5.61
CA GLY A 18 -7.02 -1.67 -5.74
C GLY A 18 -7.08 -0.93 -4.41
N VAL A 19 -6.70 0.34 -4.44
CA VAL A 19 -6.71 1.23 -3.28
C VAL A 19 -8.16 1.67 -3.08
N SER A 20 -8.74 1.46 -1.91
CA SER A 20 -10.12 1.89 -1.62
C SER A 20 -10.29 3.39 -1.89
N LEU A 21 -11.51 3.85 -2.19
CA LEU A 21 -11.79 5.27 -2.37
C LEU A 21 -11.43 6.08 -1.10
N GLU A 22 -11.68 5.50 0.08
CA GLU A 22 -11.22 6.03 1.36
C GLU A 22 -9.69 6.19 1.39
N ALA A 23 -8.97 5.20 0.86
CA ALA A 23 -7.53 5.27 0.75
C ALA A 23 -7.02 6.27 -0.28
N LEU A 24 -7.84 6.70 -1.24
CA LEU A 24 -7.55 7.83 -2.11
C LEU A 24 -7.75 9.19 -1.41
N GLU A 25 -8.76 9.32 -0.57
CA GLU A 25 -9.04 10.54 0.19
C GLU A 25 -7.96 10.82 1.25
N ASP A 26 -7.47 9.78 1.92
CA ASP A 26 -6.40 9.93 2.92
C ASP A 26 -5.04 10.25 2.31
N LEU A 27 -4.79 9.91 1.03
CA LEU A 27 -3.57 10.34 0.32
C LEU A 27 -3.53 11.85 0.10
N VAL A 28 -4.69 12.50 0.02
CA VAL A 28 -4.83 13.94 -0.17
C VAL A 28 -4.67 14.68 1.16
N ARG A 29 -5.03 14.03 2.28
CA ARG A 29 -4.76 14.55 3.63
C ARG A 29 -3.30 14.32 3.98
N ASP A 30 -2.45 15.31 3.71
CA ASP A 30 -1.08 15.34 4.25
C ASP A 30 -1.10 15.72 5.74
N ASP A 31 -1.84 14.95 6.53
CA ASP A 31 -1.88 15.12 7.98
C ASP A 31 -0.66 14.39 8.59
N PRO A 32 0.32 15.14 9.12
CA PRO A 32 1.52 14.55 9.71
C PRO A 32 1.24 13.86 11.05
N THR A 33 0.04 14.00 11.61
CA THR A 33 -0.35 13.38 12.88
C THR A 33 -1.00 12.01 12.69
N THR A 34 -1.36 11.64 11.46
CA THR A 34 -1.95 10.33 11.18
C THR A 34 -0.86 9.27 11.06
N TRP A 35 -1.02 8.20 11.85
CA TRP A 35 -0.14 7.05 11.87
C TRP A 35 -0.96 5.78 11.76
N TRP A 36 -0.53 4.87 10.90
CA TRP A 36 -1.12 3.55 10.75
C TRP A 36 -0.22 2.49 11.38
N ASP A 37 -0.81 1.52 12.06
CA ASP A 37 -0.16 0.25 12.31
C ASP A 37 -0.14 -0.62 11.03
N ILE A 38 0.46 -1.82 11.12
CA ILE A 38 0.57 -2.70 9.95
C ILE A 38 -0.76 -3.29 9.49
N SER A 39 -1.71 -3.49 10.40
CA SER A 39 -3.03 -4.05 10.10
C SER A 39 -3.91 -2.99 9.46
N GLU A 40 -3.90 -1.77 9.98
CA GLU A 40 -4.58 -0.61 9.41
C GLU A 40 -4.04 -0.31 8.02
N ALA A 41 -2.71 -0.20 7.86
CA ALA A 41 -2.09 0.01 6.55
C ALA A 41 -2.39 -1.12 5.55
N ALA A 42 -2.39 -2.38 6.00
CA ALA A 42 -2.72 -3.54 5.15
C ALA A 42 -4.16 -3.47 4.64
N THR A 43 -5.09 -3.13 5.54
CA THR A 43 -6.51 -2.97 5.24
C THR A 43 -6.71 -1.81 4.26
N HIS A 44 -6.08 -0.67 4.54
CA HIS A 44 -6.11 0.53 3.71
C HIS A 44 -5.66 0.30 2.27
N LEU A 45 -4.59 -0.48 2.11
CA LEU A 45 -3.97 -0.75 0.82
C LEU A 45 -4.54 -1.98 0.11
N ASN A 46 -5.51 -2.67 0.73
CA ASN A 46 -6.04 -3.95 0.27
C ASN A 46 -4.93 -4.98 -0.04
N VAL A 47 -3.96 -5.09 0.87
CA VAL A 47 -2.86 -6.07 0.79
C VAL A 47 -2.68 -6.78 2.12
N THR A 48 -1.96 -7.90 2.12
CA THR A 48 -1.65 -8.56 3.39
C THR A 48 -0.57 -7.83 4.18
N ALA A 49 -0.60 -7.92 5.51
CA ALA A 49 0.52 -7.48 6.35
C ALA A 49 1.85 -8.19 5.98
N HIS A 50 1.79 -9.40 5.42
CA HIS A 50 2.96 -10.09 4.88
C HIS A 50 3.56 -9.33 3.68
N THR A 51 2.72 -8.83 2.77
CA THR A 51 3.14 -8.01 1.62
C THR A 51 3.84 -6.73 2.08
N LEU A 52 3.30 -6.04 3.09
CA LEU A 52 3.95 -4.84 3.66
C LEU A 52 5.32 -5.16 4.29
N ARG A 53 5.40 -6.26 5.06
CA ARG A 53 6.67 -6.77 5.59
C ARG A 53 7.65 -7.11 4.48
N TYR A 54 7.16 -7.68 3.38
CA TYR A 54 7.97 -8.01 2.22
C TYR A 54 8.58 -6.75 1.59
N TYR A 55 7.78 -5.73 1.29
CA TYR A 55 8.27 -4.45 0.76
C TYR A 55 9.29 -3.77 1.68
N GLY A 56 9.05 -3.80 2.99
CA GLY A 56 10.02 -3.30 3.96
C GLY A 56 11.34 -4.07 3.96
N ARG A 57 11.29 -5.40 3.80
CA ARG A 57 12.48 -6.27 3.79
C ARG A 57 13.36 -6.02 2.57
N ILE A 58 12.76 -5.79 1.41
CA ILE A 58 13.49 -5.56 0.15
C ILE A 58 13.83 -4.09 -0.10
N GLY A 59 13.73 -3.23 0.93
CA GLY A 59 14.14 -1.83 0.90
C GLY A 59 13.21 -0.91 0.10
N MET A 60 12.02 -1.38 -0.29
CA MET A 60 11.08 -0.56 -1.05
C MET A 60 10.39 0.47 -0.18
N VAL A 61 10.23 0.23 1.12
CA VAL A 61 9.69 1.20 2.09
C VAL A 61 10.48 1.12 3.41
N SER A 62 10.78 2.26 4.03
CA SER A 62 11.38 2.32 5.35
C SER A 62 10.45 3.06 6.28
N VAL A 63 10.17 2.50 7.45
CA VAL A 63 9.25 3.06 8.43
C VAL A 63 9.83 2.93 9.84
N PRO A 64 9.59 3.90 10.72
CA PRO A 64 9.99 3.80 12.11
C PRO A 64 9.28 2.64 12.81
N ARG A 65 9.84 2.26 13.95
CA ARG A 65 9.18 1.37 14.91
C ARG A 65 8.86 2.15 16.18
N ASP A 66 7.74 1.83 16.81
CA ASP A 66 7.41 2.34 18.14
C ASP A 66 8.22 1.61 19.24
N ASP A 67 8.02 2.02 20.49
CA ASP A 67 8.71 1.46 21.67
C ASP A 67 8.43 -0.03 21.89
N ALA A 68 7.32 -0.55 21.35
CA ALA A 68 6.97 -1.97 21.38
C ALA A 68 7.58 -2.75 20.21
N GLY A 69 8.27 -2.09 19.28
CA GLY A 69 8.89 -2.69 18.10
C GLY A 69 7.95 -2.86 16.90
N HIS A 70 6.73 -2.31 16.95
CA HIS A 70 5.78 -2.38 15.84
C HIS A 70 6.06 -1.30 14.80
N ARG A 71 5.84 -1.62 13.53
CA ARG A 71 6.00 -0.65 12.43
C ARG A 71 4.91 0.40 12.49
N ARG A 72 5.28 1.67 12.33
CA ARG A 72 4.37 2.81 12.24
C ARG A 72 4.52 3.48 10.88
N TYR A 73 3.45 3.52 10.11
CA TYR A 73 3.43 4.11 8.77
C TYR A 73 2.88 5.53 8.90
N ASP A 74 3.63 6.51 8.40
CA ASP A 74 3.17 7.89 8.25
C ASP A 74 2.56 8.11 6.87
N SER A 75 1.98 9.29 6.66
CA SER A 75 1.36 9.68 5.38
C SER A 75 2.32 9.54 4.18
N PRO A 76 3.61 9.96 4.26
CA PRO A 76 4.59 9.66 3.21
C PRO A 76 4.79 8.17 2.92
N ALA A 77 4.90 7.31 3.95
CA ALA A 77 5.04 5.88 3.77
C ALA A 77 3.81 5.26 3.10
N ILE A 78 2.60 5.69 3.49
CA ILE A 78 1.35 5.24 2.86
C ILE A 78 1.29 5.66 1.39
N ARG A 79 1.62 6.91 1.05
CA ARG A 79 1.69 7.36 -0.36
C ARG A 79 2.63 6.52 -1.20
N ARG A 80 3.81 6.21 -0.64
CA ARG A 80 4.80 5.36 -1.30
C ARG A 80 4.28 3.94 -1.50
N LEU A 81 3.60 3.37 -0.51
CA LEU A 81 3.01 2.04 -0.59
C LEU A 81 1.86 1.98 -1.61
N VAL A 82 1.03 3.01 -1.70
CA VAL A 82 0.01 3.12 -2.76
C VAL A 82 0.65 3.07 -4.14
N PHE A 83 1.70 3.87 -4.36
CA PHE A 83 2.42 3.85 -5.63
C PHE A 83 2.96 2.45 -5.95
N ILE A 84 3.63 1.81 -4.97
CA ILE A 84 4.18 0.46 -5.14
C ILE A 84 3.08 -0.54 -5.52
N THR A 85 1.98 -0.56 -4.78
CA THR A 85 0.87 -1.49 -5.02
C THR A 85 0.25 -1.27 -6.39
N ARG A 86 0.03 -0.02 -6.81
CA ARG A 86 -0.51 0.29 -8.14
C ARG A 86 0.38 -0.18 -9.28
N MET A 87 1.68 0.08 -9.19
CA MET A 87 2.63 -0.37 -10.21
C MET A 87 2.67 -1.91 -10.30
N ARG A 88 2.57 -2.59 -9.15
CA ARG A 88 2.47 -4.05 -9.10
C ARG A 88 1.19 -4.57 -9.74
N THR A 89 0.05 -3.95 -9.47
CA THR A 89 -1.24 -4.29 -10.09
C THR A 89 -1.25 -4.01 -11.59
N ALA A 90 -0.54 -2.98 -12.05
CA ALA A 90 -0.33 -2.68 -13.47
C ALA A 90 0.63 -3.66 -14.19
N GLY A 91 1.13 -4.68 -13.50
CA GLY A 91 2.00 -5.71 -14.07
C GLY A 91 3.49 -5.41 -14.01
N MET A 92 3.91 -4.33 -13.35
CA MET A 92 5.34 -4.03 -13.20
C MET A 92 6.05 -5.10 -12.34
N PRO A 93 7.13 -5.71 -12.85
CA PRO A 93 7.99 -6.58 -12.05
C PRO A 93 8.59 -5.85 -10.86
N ILE A 94 8.84 -6.57 -9.76
CA ILE A 94 9.43 -5.99 -8.55
C ILE A 94 10.83 -5.42 -8.82
N ALA A 95 11.63 -6.08 -9.67
CA ALA A 95 12.96 -5.60 -10.05
C ALA A 95 12.90 -4.23 -10.75
N ASP A 96 12.01 -4.08 -11.72
CA ASP A 96 11.83 -2.82 -12.45
C ASP A 96 11.33 -1.71 -11.52
N LEU A 97 10.41 -2.05 -10.61
CA LEU A 97 9.91 -1.10 -9.62
C LEU A 97 10.99 -0.70 -8.62
N GLN A 98 11.86 -1.61 -8.18
CA GLN A 98 13.03 -1.27 -7.35
C GLN A 98 13.99 -0.33 -8.08
N HIS A 99 14.25 -0.59 -9.37
CA HIS A 99 15.08 0.29 -10.20
C HIS A 99 14.46 1.69 -10.30
N TYR A 100 13.17 1.78 -10.63
CA TYR A 100 12.44 3.05 -10.70
C TYR A 100 12.46 3.83 -9.38
N LEU A 101 12.23 3.14 -8.25
CA LEU A 101 12.26 3.76 -6.92
C LEU A 101 13.65 4.24 -6.50
N ALA A 102 14.72 3.69 -7.09
CA ALA A 102 16.09 4.14 -6.86
C ALA A 102 16.40 5.44 -7.64
N LEU A 103 15.82 5.61 -8.84
CA LEU A 103 15.99 6.83 -9.65
C LEU A 103 15.39 8.07 -8.99
N GLY A 104 14.29 7.92 -8.25
CA GLY A 104 13.63 9.02 -7.52
C GLY A 104 14.27 9.39 -6.19
N ARG A 105 15.40 8.77 -5.79
CA ARG A 105 16.20 9.19 -4.64
C ARG A 105 17.28 10.15 -5.11
N VAL A 106 16.92 11.42 -5.31
CA VAL A 106 17.84 12.54 -5.59
C VAL A 106 17.70 13.61 -4.53
#